data_AF-A0A059PFJ0-F1
#
_entry.id   AF-A0A059PFJ0-F1
#
_cell.length_a   1.000
_cell.length_b   1.000
_cell.length_c   1.000
_cell.angle_alpha   90.00
_cell.angle_beta   90.00
_cell.angle_gamma   90.00
#
_symmetry.space_group_name_H-M   'P 1'
#
loop_
_entity.id
_entity.type
_entity.pdbx_description
1 polymer ?
#
loop_
_entity_poly.entity_id
_entity_poly.type
_entity_poly.pdbx_seq_one_letter_code
_entity_poly.pdbx_strand_id
1 'polypeptide(L)'
;GIGLITVPFLLHIGEISTQTRGVDSAMEQVALAMGLCIQVTYDTEWSRSLDISANLLHGILGIIFSVFGLLFVLVSVESPVFYIRRNQEEKARQCQQMLVAGNVPKTVNALFEEARLYVVESESRSLGEELSASLMPFCKLFFFRCFVAFTLALPLTWSIVGSTAI
;
A
#
# COMPACT_ATOMS: atom_id res chain seq x y z
N GLY A 1 -14.66 -2.33 0.59
CA GLY A 1 -13.87 -1.27 -0.05
C GLY A 1 -12.40 -1.41 0.25
N ILE A 2 -11.97 -1.05 1.46
CA ILE A 2 -10.55 -0.95 1.87
C ILE A 2 -9.74 -2.23 1.58
N GLY A 3 -10.29 -3.42 1.86
CA GLY A 3 -9.58 -4.69 1.59
C GLY A 3 -9.22 -4.92 0.11
N LEU A 4 -10.01 -4.39 -0.83
CA LEU A 4 -9.74 -4.50 -2.27
C LEU A 4 -8.66 -3.52 -2.74
N ILE A 5 -8.29 -2.52 -1.93
CA ILE A 5 -7.21 -1.58 -2.22
C ILE A 5 -5.94 -2.06 -1.53
N THR A 6 -6.07 -2.42 -0.26
CA THR A 6 -4.96 -2.81 0.60
C THR A 6 -4.26 -4.09 0.16
N VAL A 7 -5.02 -5.11 -0.29
CA VAL A 7 -4.40 -6.38 -0.71
C VAL A 7 -3.58 -6.20 -2.00
N PRO A 8 -4.12 -5.62 -3.09
CA PRO A 8 -3.33 -5.34 -4.28
C PRO A 8 -2.18 -4.37 -4.02
N PHE A 9 -2.35 -3.37 -3.16
CA PHE A 9 -1.27 -2.46 -2.78
C PHE A 9 -0.11 -3.20 -2.13
N LEU A 10 -0.38 -4.03 -1.12
CA LEU A 10 0.66 -4.81 -0.43
C LEU A 10 1.37 -5.81 -1.34
N LEU A 11 0.62 -6.44 -2.24
CA LEU A 11 1.19 -7.37 -3.20
C LEU A 11 2.09 -6.62 -4.18
N HIS A 12 1.59 -5.55 -4.79
CA HIS A 12 2.34 -4.76 -5.75
C HIS A 12 3.60 -4.14 -5.14
N ILE A 13 3.50 -3.51 -3.95
CA ILE A 13 4.66 -2.92 -3.26
C ILE A 13 5.70 -3.99 -2.90
N GLY A 14 5.26 -5.20 -2.52
CA GLY A 14 6.15 -6.32 -2.22
C GLY A 14 6.91 -6.82 -3.45
N GLU A 15 6.28 -6.78 -4.62
CA GLU A 15 6.88 -7.21 -5.89
C GLU A 15 7.82 -6.16 -6.51
N ILE A 16 7.55 -4.86 -6.32
CA ILE A 16 8.38 -3.78 -6.89
C ILE A 16 9.48 -3.29 -5.94
N SER A 17 9.30 -3.45 -4.63
CA SER A 17 10.26 -2.96 -3.65
C SER A 17 11.50 -3.85 -3.56
N THR A 18 12.66 -3.20 -3.52
CA THR A 18 13.97 -3.84 -3.63
C THR A 18 14.51 -4.26 -2.26
N GLN A 19 14.95 -3.31 -1.43
CA GLN A 19 15.56 -3.58 -0.12
C GLN A 19 14.76 -3.04 1.07
N THR A 20 13.78 -2.16 0.81
CA THR A 20 13.05 -1.40 1.83
C THR A 20 11.58 -1.80 1.94
N ARG A 21 11.25 -3.05 1.60
CA ARG A 21 9.86 -3.56 1.50
C ARG A 21 8.98 -3.21 2.70
N GLY A 22 9.54 -3.25 3.92
CA GLY A 22 8.82 -2.88 5.14
C GLY A 22 8.49 -1.39 5.23
N VAL A 23 9.41 -0.51 4.84
CA VAL A 23 9.20 0.96 4.82
C VAL A 23 8.22 1.34 3.72
N ASP A 24 8.38 0.76 2.54
CA ASP A 24 7.51 1.04 1.38
C ASP A 24 6.07 0.56 1.66
N SER A 25 5.93 -0.60 2.33
CA SER A 25 4.63 -1.08 2.79
C SER A 25 4.00 -0.18 3.86
N ALA A 26 4.80 0.45 4.73
CA ALA A 26 4.31 1.35 5.77
C ALA A 26 3.76 2.67 5.20
N MET A 27 4.13 3.07 3.97
CA MET A 27 3.60 4.28 3.34
C MET A 27 2.07 4.27 3.19
N GLU A 28 1.45 3.11 3.00
CA GLU A 28 -0.01 2.96 3.00
C GLU A 28 -0.62 3.48 4.30
N GLN A 29 -0.04 3.09 5.43
CA GLN A 29 -0.56 3.46 6.74
C GLN A 29 -0.34 4.94 7.04
N VAL A 30 0.80 5.49 6.62
CA VAL A 30 1.09 6.92 6.75
C VAL A 30 0.08 7.74 5.94
N ALA A 31 -0.22 7.33 4.71
CA ALA A 31 -1.21 8.00 3.87
C ALA A 31 -2.63 7.93 4.48
N LEU A 32 -3.03 6.75 5.00
CA LEU A 32 -4.31 6.58 5.71
C LEU A 32 -4.40 7.45 6.96
N ALA A 33 -3.33 7.49 7.77
CA ALA A 33 -3.27 8.31 8.98
C ALA A 33 -3.34 9.81 8.65
N MET A 34 -2.67 10.25 7.58
CA MET A 34 -2.71 11.62 7.11
C MET A 34 -4.12 12.02 6.65
N GLY A 35 -4.80 11.17 5.87
CA GLY A 35 -6.18 11.41 5.45
C GLY A 35 -7.15 11.54 6.64
N LEU A 36 -7.01 10.65 7.64
CA LEU A 36 -7.76 10.75 8.89
C LEU A 36 -7.47 12.05 9.65
N CYS A 37 -6.20 12.44 9.76
CA CYS A 37 -5.81 13.67 10.43
C CYS A 37 -6.46 14.91 9.79
N ILE A 38 -6.46 14.99 8.45
CA ILE A 38 -7.10 16.08 7.71
C ILE A 38 -8.61 16.10 7.99
N GLN A 39 -9.27 14.94 7.95
CA GLN A 39 -10.70 14.85 8.17
C GLN A 39 -11.11 15.22 9.59
N VAL A 40 -10.37 14.75 10.60
CA VAL A 40 -10.59 15.10 12.01
C VAL A 40 -10.37 16.60 12.22
N THR A 41 -9.27 17.15 11.72
CA THR A 41 -8.97 18.59 11.87
C THR A 41 -10.05 19.46 11.23
N TYR A 42 -10.54 19.08 10.06
CA TYR A 42 -11.63 19.80 9.41
C TYR A 42 -12.92 19.74 10.24
N ASP A 43 -13.27 18.55 10.74
CA ASP A 43 -14.51 18.35 11.49
C ASP A 43 -14.51 19.11 12.83
N THR A 44 -13.39 19.13 13.56
CA THR A 44 -13.31 19.79 14.87
C THR A 44 -13.13 21.30 14.80
N GLU A 45 -12.30 21.79 13.88
CA GLU A 45 -11.88 23.21 13.87
C GLU A 45 -12.59 24.05 12.79
N TRP A 46 -12.88 23.46 11.62
CA TRP A 46 -13.24 24.23 10.43
C TRP A 46 -14.69 24.08 9.98
N SER A 47 -15.37 22.99 10.37
CA SER A 47 -16.77 22.73 10.02
C SER A 47 -17.70 23.88 10.44
N ARG A 48 -17.42 24.49 11.60
CA ARG A 48 -18.21 25.59 12.18
C ARG A 48 -17.98 26.94 11.52
N SER A 49 -16.83 27.16 10.87
CA SER A 49 -16.44 28.47 10.32
C SER A 49 -16.66 28.58 8.81
N LEU A 50 -16.64 27.46 8.08
CA LEU A 50 -16.70 27.45 6.62
C LEU A 50 -18.09 27.10 6.04
N ASP A 51 -19.07 26.72 6.87
CA ASP A 51 -20.44 26.32 6.49
C ASP A 51 -20.50 25.29 5.34
N ILE A 52 -19.43 24.50 5.18
CA ILE A 52 -19.31 23.41 4.22
C ILE A 52 -19.37 22.10 4.99
N SER A 53 -20.24 21.19 4.58
CA SER A 53 -20.36 19.89 5.24
C SER A 53 -19.08 19.05 5.08
N ALA A 54 -18.64 18.40 6.17
CA ALA A 54 -17.46 17.55 6.18
C ALA A 54 -17.54 16.40 5.14
N ASN A 55 -18.74 15.87 4.92
CA ASN A 55 -18.99 14.84 3.91
C ASN A 55 -18.76 15.35 2.48
N LEU A 56 -19.15 16.60 2.18
CA LEU A 56 -18.91 17.20 0.87
C LEU A 56 -17.41 17.39 0.62
N LEU A 57 -16.66 17.90 1.61
CA LEU A 57 -15.22 18.06 1.49
C LEU A 57 -14.50 16.71 1.33
N HIS A 58 -14.86 15.72 2.14
CA HIS A 58 -14.32 14.36 2.01
C HIS A 58 -14.55 13.80 0.60
N GLY A 59 -15.75 14.00 0.04
CA GLY A 59 -16.08 13.60 -1.33
C GLY A 59 -15.22 14.30 -2.39
N ILE A 60 -15.06 15.63 -2.30
CA ILE A 60 -14.24 16.41 -3.24
C ILE A 60 -12.78 15.96 -3.19
N LEU A 61 -12.19 15.86 -1.99
CA LEU A 61 -10.82 15.38 -1.83
C LEU A 61 -10.66 13.94 -2.34
N GLY A 62 -11.64 13.07 -2.05
CA GLY A 62 -11.67 11.70 -2.55
C GLY A 62 -11.62 11.62 -4.08
N ILE A 63 -12.39 12.46 -4.78
CA ILE A 63 -12.36 12.54 -6.25
C ILE A 63 -10.98 13.01 -6.74
N ILE A 64 -10.45 14.09 -6.17
CA ILE A 64 -9.14 14.65 -6.56
C ILE A 64 -8.04 13.60 -6.40
N PHE A 65 -7.94 12.96 -5.24
CA PHE A 65 -6.92 11.92 -4.99
C PHE A 65 -7.12 10.68 -5.85
N SER A 66 -8.37 10.32 -6.19
CA SER A 66 -8.65 9.21 -7.12
C SER A 66 -8.17 9.52 -8.54
N VAL A 67 -8.36 10.75 -9.02
CA VAL A 67 -7.84 11.19 -10.33
C VAL A 67 -6.31 11.14 -10.35
N PHE A 68 -5.66 11.67 -9.32
CA PHE A 68 -4.20 11.57 -9.22
C PHE A 68 -3.73 10.11 -9.16
N GLY A 69 -4.40 9.26 -8.37
CA GLY A 69 -4.10 7.83 -8.30
C GLY A 69 -4.19 7.16 -9.67
N LEU A 70 -5.24 7.46 -10.44
CA LEU A 70 -5.40 6.93 -11.80
C LEU A 70 -4.27 7.39 -12.73
N LEU A 71 -3.89 8.67 -12.66
CA LEU A 71 -2.79 9.20 -13.47
C LEU A 71 -1.45 8.53 -13.09
N PHE A 72 -1.21 8.28 -11.80
CA PHE A 72 0.01 7.60 -11.35
C PHE A 72 0.07 6.14 -11.80
N VAL A 73 -1.05 5.44 -11.87
CA VAL A 73 -1.10 4.07 -12.41
C VAL A 73 -0.68 4.02 -13.89
N LEU A 74 -0.94 5.07 -14.67
CA LEU A 74 -0.54 5.11 -16.08
C LEU A 74 0.98 5.25 -16.29
N VAL A 75 1.71 5.73 -15.27
CA VAL A 75 3.17 5.95 -15.34
C VAL A 75 3.95 5.00 -14.43
N SER A 76 3.26 4.15 -13.66
CA SER A 76 3.91 3.19 -12.76
C SER A 76 4.59 2.06 -13.54
N VAL A 77 5.75 1.63 -13.04
CA VAL A 77 6.44 0.45 -13.57
C VAL A 77 5.70 -0.80 -13.08
N GLU A 78 5.36 -1.68 -14.02
CA GLU A 78 4.70 -2.94 -13.71
C GLU A 78 5.62 -3.88 -12.88
N SER A 79 5.00 -4.81 -12.16
CA SER A 79 5.72 -5.84 -11.41
C SER A 79 6.56 -6.77 -12.32
N PRO A 80 7.83 -7.06 -11.98
CA PRO A 80 8.62 -8.08 -12.69
C PRO A 80 7.96 -9.47 -12.67
N VAL A 81 7.28 -9.83 -11.58
CA VAL A 81 6.58 -11.12 -11.40
C VAL A 81 5.50 -11.31 -12.46
N PHE A 82 4.80 -10.24 -12.82
CA PHE A 82 3.76 -10.27 -13.86
C PHE A 82 4.29 -10.74 -15.22
N TYR A 83 5.47 -10.26 -15.61
CA TYR A 83 6.10 -10.65 -16.88
C TYR A 83 6.77 -12.02 -16.82
N ILE A 84 7.34 -12.40 -15.67
CA ILE A 84 7.93 -13.74 -15.46
C ILE A 84 6.86 -14.83 -15.64
N ARG A 85 5.68 -14.66 -15.04
CA ARG A 85 4.54 -15.59 -15.19
C ARG A 85 4.05 -15.74 -16.65
N ARG A 86 4.37 -14.78 -17.52
CA ARG A 86 4.00 -14.79 -18.94
C ARG A 86 5.15 -15.28 -19.85
N ASN A 87 6.23 -15.80 -19.28
CA ASN A 87 7.45 -16.18 -20.01
C ASN A 87 8.07 -15.01 -20.81
N GLN A 88 7.92 -13.75 -20.33
CA GLN A 88 8.49 -12.55 -20.95
C GLN A 88 9.71 -12.05 -20.16
N GLU A 89 10.76 -12.89 -20.07
CA GLU A 89 11.94 -12.63 -19.23
C GLU A 89 12.66 -11.31 -19.56
N GLU A 90 12.80 -10.96 -20.85
CA GLU A 90 13.46 -9.71 -21.26
C GLU A 90 12.73 -8.46 -20.73
N LYS A 91 11.40 -8.46 -20.76
CA LYS A 91 10.60 -7.35 -20.23
C LYS A 91 10.66 -7.29 -18.70
N ALA A 92 10.62 -8.45 -18.04
CA ALA A 92 10.78 -8.53 -16.60
C ALA A 92 12.15 -7.97 -16.13
N ARG A 93 13.21 -8.27 -16.88
CA ARG A 93 14.56 -7.73 -16.63
C ARG A 93 14.61 -6.21 -16.82
N GLN A 94 13.97 -5.68 -17.87
CA GLN A 94 13.84 -4.24 -18.08
C GLN A 94 13.08 -3.55 -16.93
N CYS A 95 11.96 -4.12 -16.46
CA CYS A 95 11.25 -3.62 -15.27
C CYS A 95 12.17 -3.57 -14.04
N GLN A 96 12.94 -4.64 -13.80
CA GLN A 96 13.88 -4.69 -12.68
C GLN A 96 14.98 -3.61 -12.79
N GLN A 97 15.48 -3.34 -14.00
CA GLN A 97 16.46 -2.27 -14.23
C GLN A 97 15.88 -0.89 -13.94
N MET A 98 14.63 -0.64 -14.33
CA MET A 98 13.94 0.61 -14.04
C MET A 98 13.72 0.81 -12.53
N LEU A 99 13.35 -0.26 -11.81
CA LEU A 99 13.09 -0.21 -10.36
C LEU A 99 14.34 0.03 -9.52
N VAL A 100 15.50 -0.50 -9.94
CA VAL A 100 16.77 -0.32 -9.21
C VAL A 100 17.39 1.07 -9.46
N ALA A 101 16.88 1.83 -10.44
CA ALA A 101 17.33 3.18 -10.79
C ALA A 101 18.86 3.34 -10.88
N GLY A 102 19.55 2.25 -11.22
CA GLY A 102 20.99 2.14 -11.15
C GLY A 102 21.46 0.98 -12.01
N ASN A 103 22.43 1.25 -12.87
CA ASN A 103 22.99 0.28 -13.80
C ASN A 103 23.96 -0.68 -13.08
N VAL A 104 23.55 -1.23 -11.93
CA VAL A 104 24.33 -2.17 -11.11
C VAL A 104 23.89 -3.57 -11.50
N PRO A 105 24.57 -4.24 -12.46
CA PRO A 105 24.04 -5.44 -13.09
C PRO A 105 23.90 -6.60 -12.11
N LYS A 106 24.75 -6.61 -11.07
CA LYS A 106 24.73 -7.63 -10.00
C LYS A 106 23.46 -7.55 -9.16
N THR A 107 23.04 -6.35 -8.77
CA THR A 107 21.84 -6.14 -7.94
C THR A 107 20.57 -6.43 -8.73
N VAL A 108 20.53 -5.99 -10.00
CA VAL A 108 19.42 -6.28 -10.92
C VAL A 108 19.26 -7.79 -11.10
N ASN A 109 20.35 -8.51 -11.39
CA ASN A 109 20.29 -9.96 -11.58
C ASN A 109 19.90 -10.70 -10.30
N ALA A 110 20.40 -10.29 -9.13
CA ALA A 110 20.06 -10.93 -7.86
C ALA A 110 18.56 -10.80 -7.53
N LEU A 111 18.00 -9.59 -7.68
CA LEU A 111 16.58 -9.35 -7.42
C LEU A 111 15.68 -10.01 -8.48
N PHE A 112 16.13 -10.09 -9.74
CA PHE A 112 15.43 -10.82 -10.78
C PHE A 112 15.36 -12.32 -10.48
N GLU A 113 16.47 -12.93 -10.06
CA GLU A 113 16.47 -14.35 -9.67
C GLU A 113 15.61 -14.60 -8.43
N GLU A 114 15.56 -13.67 -7.47
CA GLU A 114 14.63 -13.76 -6.33
C GLU A 114 13.17 -13.76 -6.80
N ALA A 115 12.79 -12.84 -7.69
CA ALA A 115 11.44 -12.77 -8.25
C ALA A 115 11.09 -14.03 -9.06
N ARG A 116 12.05 -14.61 -9.79
CA ARG A 116 11.89 -15.85 -10.55
C ARG A 116 11.71 -17.05 -9.61
N LEU A 117 12.54 -17.16 -8.58
CA LEU A 117 12.43 -18.21 -7.57
C LEU A 117 11.08 -18.13 -6.87
N TYR A 118 10.61 -16.93 -6.52
CA TYR A 118 9.28 -16.70 -5.94
C TYR A 118 8.15 -17.24 -6.83
N VAL A 119 8.21 -17.02 -8.15
CA VAL A 119 7.20 -17.57 -9.08
C VAL A 119 7.24 -19.09 -9.12
N VAL A 120 8.44 -19.67 -9.25
CA VAL A 120 8.61 -21.14 -9.31
C VAL A 120 8.14 -21.79 -8.00
N GLU A 121 8.47 -21.19 -6.86
CA GLU A 121 8.08 -21.68 -5.55
C GLU A 121 6.55 -21.65 -5.38
N SER A 122 5.89 -20.57 -5.84
CA SER A 122 4.43 -20.45 -5.83
C SER A 122 3.74 -21.45 -6.76
N GLU A 123 4.32 -21.77 -7.92
CA GLU A 123 3.76 -22.81 -8.81
C GLU A 123 3.93 -24.23 -8.27
N SER A 124 4.96 -24.46 -7.45
CA SER A 124 5.30 -25.79 -6.93
C SER A 124 4.62 -26.16 -5.61
N ARG A 125 4.22 -25.17 -4.80
CA ARG A 125 3.68 -25.38 -3.45
C ARG A 125 2.19 -25.68 -3.46
N SER A 126 1.78 -26.55 -2.53
CA SER A 126 0.36 -26.72 -2.23
C SER A 126 -0.19 -25.51 -1.46
N LEU A 127 -1.49 -25.23 -1.60
CA LEU A 127 -2.15 -24.11 -0.89
C LEU A 127 -1.95 -24.15 0.63
N GLY A 128 -1.85 -25.34 1.22
CA GLY A 128 -1.60 -25.52 2.66
C GLY A 128 -0.19 -25.11 3.08
N GLU A 129 0.81 -25.40 2.25
CA GLU A 129 2.20 -24.99 2.48
C GLU A 129 2.36 -23.47 2.35
N GLU A 130 1.76 -22.86 1.32
CA GLU A 130 1.73 -21.40 1.18
C GLU A 130 1.04 -20.73 2.37
N LEU A 131 -0.09 -21.27 2.83
CA LEU A 131 -0.79 -20.75 4.00
C LEU A 131 0.10 -20.81 5.25
N SER A 132 0.75 -21.94 5.49
CA SER A 132 1.64 -22.11 6.65
C SER A 132 2.87 -21.17 6.59
N ALA A 133 3.45 -20.99 5.41
CA ALA A 133 4.59 -20.10 5.19
C ALA A 133 4.20 -18.62 5.36
N SER A 134 2.97 -18.26 4.98
CA SER A 134 2.45 -16.90 5.08
C SER A 134 1.99 -16.51 6.49
N LEU A 135 1.80 -17.47 7.40
CA LEU A 135 1.24 -17.22 8.74
C LEU A 135 2.12 -16.29 9.57
N MET A 136 3.44 -16.48 9.55
CA MET A 136 4.37 -15.65 10.34
C MET A 136 4.45 -14.20 9.82
N PRO A 137 4.62 -13.95 8.51
CA PRO A 137 4.46 -12.60 7.94
C PRO A 137 3.09 -11.98 8.23
N PHE A 138 2.01 -12.77 8.13
CA PHE A 138 0.66 -12.32 8.42
C PHE A 138 0.52 -11.83 9.86
N CYS A 139 0.98 -12.62 10.84
CA CYS A 139 0.94 -12.22 12.25
C CYS A 139 1.72 -10.93 12.51
N LYS A 140 2.93 -10.79 11.96
CA LYS A 140 3.73 -9.56 12.09
C LYS A 140 2.98 -8.34 11.54
N LEU A 141 2.40 -8.49 10.35
CA LEU A 141 1.67 -7.43 9.67
C LEU A 141 0.37 -7.09 10.42
N PHE A 142 -0.33 -8.10 10.93
CA PHE A 142 -1.54 -7.95 11.75
C PHE A 142 -1.26 -7.14 13.01
N PHE A 143 -0.26 -7.51 13.80
CA PHE A 143 0.08 -6.77 15.02
C PHE A 143 0.45 -5.32 14.71
N PHE A 144 1.31 -5.09 13.71
CA PHE A 144 1.70 -3.73 13.32
C PHE A 144 0.50 -2.87 12.89
N ARG A 145 -0.44 -3.46 12.13
CA ARG A 145 -1.68 -2.78 11.74
C ARG A 145 -2.62 -2.49 12.91
N CYS A 146 -2.79 -3.44 13.82
CA CYS A 146 -3.63 -3.24 15.00
C CYS A 146 -3.08 -2.11 15.88
N PHE A 147 -1.78 -2.06 16.14
CA PHE A 147 -1.17 -0.99 16.93
C PHE A 147 -1.43 0.40 16.33
N VAL A 148 -1.27 0.55 15.02
CA VAL A 148 -1.56 1.82 14.33
C VAL A 148 -3.05 2.18 14.44
N ALA A 149 -3.95 1.22 14.24
CA ALA A 149 -5.38 1.45 14.40
C ALA A 149 -5.75 1.88 15.83
N PHE A 150 -5.13 1.26 16.86
CA PHE A 150 -5.32 1.65 18.25
C PHE A 150 -4.85 3.09 18.52
N THR A 151 -3.71 3.49 17.97
CA THR A 151 -3.20 4.87 18.10
C THR A 151 -4.15 5.89 17.47
N LEU A 152 -4.80 5.55 16.35
CA LEU A 152 -5.73 6.44 15.65
C LEU A 152 -7.15 6.44 16.23
N ALA A 153 -7.56 5.37 16.92
CA ALA A 153 -8.89 5.24 17.49
C ALA A 153 -9.17 6.26 18.61
N LEU A 154 -8.17 6.60 19.42
CA LEU A 154 -8.32 7.55 20.53
C LEU A 154 -8.61 8.99 20.06
N PRO A 155 -7.81 9.62 19.16
CA PRO A 155 -8.13 10.93 18.62
C PRO A 155 -9.47 10.96 17.88
N LEU A 156 -9.79 9.89 17.13
CA LEU A 156 -11.05 9.80 16.40
C LEU A 156 -12.26 9.78 17.35
N THR A 157 -12.17 9.02 18.45
CA THR A 157 -13.22 8.95 19.46
C THR A 157 -13.41 10.30 20.15
N TRP A 158 -12.32 11.02 20.45
CA TRP A 158 -12.40 12.38 20.99
C TRP A 158 -13.01 13.37 20.02
N SER A 159 -12.68 13.31 18.73
CA SER A 159 -13.32 14.13 17.70
C SER A 159 -14.83 13.91 17.67
N ILE A 160 -15.26 12.64 17.66
CA ILE A 160 -16.68 12.30 17.63
C ILE A 160 -17.37 12.84 18.90
N VAL A 161 -16.86 12.53 20.09
CA VAL A 161 -17.47 13.01 21.35
C VAL A 161 -17.49 14.53 21.42
N GLY A 162 -16.39 15.18 21.02
CA GLY A 162 -16.28 16.64 20.96
C GLY A 162 -17.26 17.28 20.00
N SER A 163 -17.58 16.62 18.87
CA SER A 163 -18.56 17.07 17.88
C SER A 163 -20.03 16.85 18.29
N THR A 164 -20.33 15.86 19.15
CA THR A 164 -21.70 15.54 19.57
C THR A 164 -22.12 16.20 20.90
N ALA A 165 -21.16 16.69 21.70
CA ALA A 165 -21.41 17.33 22.99
C ALA A 165 -21.79 18.82 22.90
N ILE A 166 -22.03 19.33 21.69
CA ILE A 166 -22.30 20.72 21.30
C ILE A 166 -23.47 20.73 20.32
#